data_AF-A0A1G5BCV5-F1
#
_entry.id   AF-A0A1G5BCV5-F1
#
_cell.length_a   1.000
_cell.length_b   1.000
_cell.length_c   1.000
_cell.angle_alpha   90.00
_cell.angle_beta   90.00
_cell.angle_gamma   90.00
#
_symmetry.space_group_name_H-M   'P 1'
#
loop_
_entity.id
_entity.type
_entity.pdbx_description
1 polymer ?
#
loop_
_entity_poly.entity_id
_entity_poly.type
_entity_poly.pdbx_seq_one_letter_code
_entity_poly.pdbx_strand_id
1 'polypeptide(L)' 'MTMDEFLKLEYGSVVISKSNPEEEYEIIDTDVFGESYRGREHCVLGARGKITHRDIRIDRGNLKYWDIANYNM' A
#
# COMPACT_ATOMS: atom_id res chain seq x y z
N MET A 1 3.80 -8.91 -1.83
CA MET A 1 4.24 -8.56 -0.49
C MET A 1 3.59 -9.49 0.52
N THR A 2 4.26 -9.74 1.62
CA THR A 2 3.76 -10.51 2.76
C THR A 2 2.94 -9.62 3.71
N MET A 3 2.30 -10.23 4.71
CA MET A 3 1.60 -9.47 5.74
C MET A 3 2.56 -8.62 6.58
N ASP A 4 3.71 -9.18 6.97
CA ASP A 4 4.73 -8.48 7.76
C ASP A 4 5.31 -7.28 7.00
N GLU A 5 5.44 -7.41 5.67
CA GLU A 5 5.86 -6.35 4.78
C GLU A 5 4.83 -5.22 4.68
N PHE A 6 3.54 -5.57 4.58
CA PHE A 6 2.43 -4.62 4.56
C PHE A 6 2.32 -3.83 5.85
N LEU A 7 2.47 -4.49 7.00
CA LEU A 7 2.37 -3.84 8.32
C LEU A 7 3.44 -2.77 8.56
N LYS A 8 4.55 -2.81 7.80
CA LYS A 8 5.63 -1.81 7.82
C LYS A 8 5.42 -0.64 6.85
N LEU A 9 4.39 -0.68 6.00
CA LEU A 9 4.09 0.43 5.11
C LEU A 9 3.58 1.63 5.90
N GLU A 10 4.10 2.81 5.57
CA GLU A 10 3.73 4.09 6.17
C GLU A 10 3.51 5.11 5.05
N TYR A 11 3.03 6.30 5.41
CA TYR A 11 2.93 7.42 4.49
C TYR A 11 4.29 7.66 3.80
N GLY A 12 4.29 7.78 2.47
CA GLY A 12 5.49 7.95 1.64
C GLY A 12 6.16 6.64 1.18
N SER A 13 5.80 5.47 1.74
CA SER A 13 6.29 4.19 1.21
C SER A 13 5.81 3.99 -0.23
N VAL A 14 6.57 3.24 -1.03
CA VAL A 14 6.28 3.02 -2.45
C VAL A 14 6.11 1.54 -2.74
N VAL A 15 5.00 1.20 -3.40
CA VAL A 15 4.71 -0.14 -3.90
C VAL A 15 4.60 -0.16 -5.42
N ILE A 16 4.74 -1.33 -6.01
CA ILE A 16 4.65 -1.55 -7.45
C ILE A 16 3.64 -2.65 -7.74
N SER A 17 2.85 -2.50 -8.81
CA SER A 17 1.99 -3.56 -9.32
C SER A 17 2.82 -4.67 -9.96
N LYS A 18 2.61 -5.93 -9.54
CA LYS A 18 3.27 -7.08 -10.18
C LYS A 18 2.88 -7.28 -11.64
N SER A 19 1.66 -6.89 -12.01
CA SER A 19 1.21 -7.01 -13.40
C SER A 19 1.67 -5.84 -14.27
N ASN A 20 2.07 -4.72 -13.65
CA ASN A 20 2.65 -3.58 -14.36
C ASN A 20 3.78 -2.95 -13.53
N PRO A 21 5.02 -3.49 -13.63
CA PRO A 21 6.15 -3.03 -12.83
C PRO A 21 6.58 -1.58 -13.07
N GLU A 22 6.13 -0.95 -14.17
CA GLU A 22 6.41 0.46 -14.47
C GLU A 22 5.50 1.42 -13.67
N GLU A 23 4.46 0.91 -13.01
CA GLU A 23 3.54 1.70 -12.20
C GLU A 23 3.90 1.65 -10.71
N GLU A 24 4.55 2.73 -10.25
CA GLU A 24 4.79 3.00 -8.83
C GLU A 24 3.61 3.75 -8.19
N TYR A 25 3.25 3.32 -6.98
CA TYR A 25 2.22 3.92 -6.15
C TYR A 25 2.78 4.30 -4.79
N GLU A 26 2.66 5.57 -4.42
CA GLU A 26 3.09 6.11 -3.13
C GLU A 26 1.93 6.06 -2.13
N ILE A 27 2.17 5.57 -0.92
CA ILE A 27 1.19 5.56 0.16
C ILE A 27 0.94 7.00 0.61
N ILE A 28 -0.31 7.47 0.50
CA ILE A 28 -0.72 8.84 0.84
C ILE A 28 -1.79 8.87 1.95
N ASP A 29 -2.29 7.72 2.35
CA ASP A 29 -3.26 7.60 3.43
C ASP A 29 -3.08 6.23 4.10
N THR A 30 -2.85 6.22 5.40
CA THR A 30 -2.66 4.99 6.16
C THR A 30 -3.92 4.54 6.89
N ASP A 31 -5.02 5.29 6.78
CA ASP A 31 -6.22 5.07 7.58
C ASP A 31 -7.53 5.31 6.81
N VAL A 32 -7.61 4.83 5.55
CA VAL A 32 -8.78 5.06 4.67
C VAL A 32 -10.09 4.54 5.28
N PHE A 33 -10.03 3.49 6.12
CA PHE A 33 -11.21 2.88 6.76
C PHE A 33 -11.10 2.68 8.28
N GLY A 34 -10.13 3.31 8.94
CA GLY A 34 -9.93 3.16 10.38
C GLY A 34 -9.15 1.89 10.74
N GLU A 35 -8.07 2.02 11.50
CA GLU A 35 -7.69 1.05 12.54
C GLU A 35 -8.85 0.96 13.52
N SER A 36 -9.91 0.22 13.17
CA SER A 36 -10.92 -0.14 14.15
C SER A 36 -10.24 -0.89 15.32
N TYR A 37 -10.99 -1.28 16.34
CA TYR A 37 -10.50 -2.12 17.45
C TYR A 37 -9.92 -3.50 17.04
N ARG A 38 -9.75 -3.75 15.74
CA ARG A 38 -9.30 -5.00 15.12
C ARG A 38 -7.79 -5.04 14.82
N GLY A 39 -7.08 -3.92 14.86
CA GLY A 39 -5.63 -3.86 14.63
C GLY A 39 -5.22 -3.50 13.19
N ARG A 40 -3.93 -3.15 13.03
CA ARG A 40 -3.33 -2.64 11.78
C ARG A 40 -3.38 -3.63 10.62
N GLU A 41 -3.47 -4.92 10.91
CA GLU A 41 -3.65 -5.98 9.91
C GLU A 41 -4.98 -5.89 9.15
N HIS A 42 -5.92 -5.08 9.65
CA HIS A 42 -7.20 -4.78 9.03
C HIS A 42 -7.23 -3.41 8.34
N CYS A 43 -6.12 -2.67 8.32
CA CYS A 43 -6.05 -1.38 7.64
C CYS A 43 -6.26 -1.50 6.13
N VAL A 44 -6.76 -0.41 5.58
CA VAL A 44 -6.77 -0.15 4.15
C VAL A 44 -5.92 1.10 3.93
N LEU A 45 -4.83 0.93 3.20
CA LEU A 45 -3.96 2.04 2.81
C LEU A 45 -4.45 2.62 1.48
N GLY A 46 -4.41 3.94 1.36
CA GLY A 46 -4.59 4.67 0.11
C GLY A 46 -3.24 4.97 -0.51
N ALA A 47 -3.10 4.69 -1.81
CA ALA A 47 -1.90 4.98 -2.55
C ALA A 47 -2.21 5.68 -3.88
N ARG A 48 -1.30 6.54 -4.35
CA ARG A 48 -1.47 7.29 -5.60
C ARG A 48 -0.35 6.96 -6.59
N GLY A 49 -0.74 6.66 -7.82
CA GLY A 49 0.19 6.39 -8.91
C GLY A 49 0.99 7.64 -9.30
N LYS A 50 2.31 7.53 -9.39
CA LYS A 50 3.19 8.68 -9.71
C LYS A 50 2.98 9.21 -11.14
N ILE A 51 2.74 8.31 -12.09
CA ILE A 51 2.56 8.65 -13.52
C ILE A 51 1.07 8.82 -13.84
N THR A 52 0.23 7.90 -13.37
CA THR A 52 -1.18 7.83 -13.75
C THR A 52 -2.06 8.74 -12.90
N HIS A 53 -1.56 9.22 -11.76
CA HIS A 53 -2.31 9.94 -10.73
C HIS A 53 -3.59 9.22 -10.27
N ARG A 54 -3.67 7.90 -10.48
CA ARG A 54 -4.80 7.08 -10.05
C ARG A 54 -4.65 6.72 -8.58
N ASP A 55 -5.74 6.85 -7.85
CA ASP A 55 -5.83 6.41 -6.46
C ASP A 55 -6.25 4.95 -6.39
N ILE A 56 -5.56 4.18 -5.56
CA ILE A 56 -5.81 2.76 -5.32
C ILE A 56 -5.89 2.48 -3.83
N ARG A 57 -6.35 1.27 -3.50
CA ARG A 57 -6.42 0.76 -2.13
C ARG A 57 -5.57 -0.50 -2.00
N ILE A 58 -4.85 -0.60 -0.89
CA ILE A 58 -4.03 -1.76 -0.54
C ILE A 58 -4.50 -2.30 0.80
N ASP A 59 -4.83 -3.58 0.83
CA ASP A 59 -5.32 -4.28 2.01
C ASP A 59 -4.93 -5.75 1.97
N ARG A 60 -5.15 -6.47 3.07
CA ARG A 60 -4.80 -7.90 3.22
C ARG A 60 -5.33 -8.80 2.09
N GLY A 61 -6.42 -8.43 1.43
CA GLY A 61 -7.04 -9.18 0.33
C GLY A 61 -6.28 -9.08 -0.99
N ASN A 62 -5.42 -8.07 -1.15
CA ASN A 62 -4.75 -7.79 -2.42
C ASN A 62 -3.20 -7.76 -2.35
N LEU A 63 -2.59 -8.02 -1.20
CA LEU A 63 -1.12 -8.02 -1.00
C LEU A 63 -0.33 -8.85 -2.03
N LYS A 64 -0.92 -9.94 -2.52
CA LYS A 64 -0.29 -10.83 -3.51
C LYS A 64 0.02 -10.14 -4.84
N TYR A 65 -0.64 -9.02 -5.16
CA TYR A 65 -0.48 -8.26 -6.41
C TYR A 65 0.56 -7.14 -6.34
N TRP A 66 1.12 -6.88 -5.15
CA TRP A 66 2.01 -5.75 -4.92
C TRP A 66 3.40 -6.24 -4.53
N ASP A 67 4.44 -5.52 -4.94
CA ASP A 67 5.79 -5.62 -4.37
C ASP A 67 6.19 -4.27 -3.79
N ILE A 68 7.17 -4.26 -2.88
CA ILE A 68 7.66 -3.03 -2.24
C ILE A 68 8.85 -2.52 -3.04
N ALA A 69 8.78 -1.27 -3.49
CA ALA A 69 9.92 -0.57 -4.07
C ALA A 69 10.81 0.01 -2.98
N ASN A 70 10.18 0.69 -2.01
CA ASN A 70 10.87 1.38 -0.93
C ASN A 70 9.96 1.57 0.27
N TYR A 71 10.55 1.54 1.47
CA TYR A 71 9.92 2.04 2.69
C TYR A 71 10.28 3.51 2.89
N ASN A 72 9.37 4.31 3.43
CA ASN A 72 9.78 5.60 3.99
C ASN A 72 10.62 5.30 5.25
N MET A 73 11.85 5.80 5.30
CA MET A 73 12.77 5.64 6.44
C MET A 73 12.88 6.92 7.26
#